data_AF-A0A6L8TYF2-F1
#
_entry.id   AF-A0A6L8TYF2-F1
#
_cell.length_a   1.000
_cell.length_b   1.000
_cell.length_c   1.000
_cell.angle_alpha   90.00
_cell.angle_beta   90.00
_cell.angle_gamma   90.00
#
_symmetry.space_group_name_H-M   'P 1'
#
loop_
_entity.id
_entity.type
_entity.pdbx_description
1 polymer ?
#
loop_
_entity_poly.entity_id
_entity_poly.type
_entity_poly.pdbx_seq_one_letter_code
_entity_poly.pdbx_strand_id
1 'polypeptide(L)'
;MVLKDILAISGEPGLFRFIAQGKNAIIVEHVETGKRSSAFSSAKVSSLEDISVFTENEDLPLGKVFDRIFEMESGGPAIDARSDAEKLREYFGKVVPEYSKDRVYMSDIKKIILWYNLLQQKDMLVREEAETEQDKEEKPDEAGKPADAEKPEADQA
;
A
#
# COMPACT_ATOMS: atom_id res chain seq x y z
N MET A 1 -5.00 -3.08 -15.18
CA MET A 1 -4.27 -3.67 -14.04
C MET A 1 -5.23 -4.32 -13.07
N VAL A 2 -4.84 -5.48 -12.53
CA VAL A 2 -5.62 -6.22 -11.52
C VAL A 2 -5.07 -5.91 -10.13
N LEU A 3 -5.88 -5.30 -9.26
CA LEU A 3 -5.51 -4.90 -7.89
C LEU A 3 -6.21 -5.74 -6.81
N LYS A 4 -6.49 -7.00 -7.15
CA LYS A 4 -7.27 -7.93 -6.34
C LYS A 4 -6.52 -8.35 -5.09
N ASP A 5 -7.25 -8.50 -3.99
CA ASP A 5 -6.72 -8.86 -2.66
C ASP A 5 -5.69 -7.86 -2.07
N ILE A 6 -5.49 -6.68 -2.67
CA ILE A 6 -4.63 -5.61 -2.13
C ILE A 6 -5.47 -4.59 -1.36
N LEU A 7 -5.06 -4.31 -0.14
CA LEU A 7 -5.70 -3.45 0.84
C LEU A 7 -4.79 -2.27 1.19
N ALA A 8 -5.38 -1.09 1.32
CA ALA A 8 -4.80 0.08 1.97
C ALA A 8 -5.40 0.25 3.37
N ILE A 9 -4.55 0.53 4.36
CA ILE A 9 -4.97 0.82 5.74
C ILE A 9 -4.74 2.31 5.99
N SER A 10 -5.81 3.08 6.17
CA SER A 10 -5.71 4.53 6.30
C SER A 10 -5.05 4.92 7.63
N GLY A 11 -3.77 5.26 7.57
CA GLY A 11 -2.94 5.65 8.72
C GLY A 11 -1.58 4.94 8.71
N GLU A 12 -1.47 3.80 8.03
CA GLU A 12 -0.21 3.10 7.83
C GLU A 12 0.36 3.40 6.42
N PRO A 13 1.66 3.72 6.31
CA PRO A 13 2.32 3.88 5.01
C PRO A 13 2.60 2.49 4.43
N GLY A 14 1.96 2.16 3.30
CA GLY A 14 2.23 0.92 2.59
C GLY A 14 0.99 0.32 1.91
N LEU A 15 1.12 -0.95 1.56
CA LEU A 15 0.07 -1.80 1.00
C LEU A 15 0.12 -3.17 1.67
N PHE A 16 -1.04 -3.81 1.76
CA PHE A 16 -1.21 -5.05 2.50
C PHE A 16 -2.02 -6.05 1.66
N ARG A 17 -1.56 -7.29 1.55
CA ARG A 17 -2.33 -8.37 0.93
C ARG A 17 -3.31 -8.95 1.94
N PHE A 18 -4.56 -9.19 1.53
CA PHE A 18 -5.52 -9.96 2.33
C PHE A 18 -5.07 -11.43 2.42
N ILE A 19 -5.04 -11.99 3.64
CA ILE A 19 -4.70 -13.40 3.87
C ILE A 19 -5.91 -14.17 4.40
N ALA A 20 -6.56 -13.65 5.47
CA ALA A 20 -7.72 -14.29 6.06
C ALA A 20 -8.52 -13.32 6.94
N GLN A 21 -9.83 -13.55 7.06
CA GLN A 21 -10.67 -12.82 8.01
C GLN A 21 -10.73 -13.57 9.36
N GLY A 22 -10.28 -12.91 10.42
CA GLY A 22 -10.44 -13.36 11.80
C GLY A 22 -11.73 -12.81 12.45
N LYS A 23 -11.91 -13.09 13.75
CA LYS A 23 -13.19 -12.84 14.44
C LYS A 23 -13.50 -11.35 14.70
N ASN A 24 -12.46 -10.54 14.93
CA ASN A 24 -12.52 -9.08 15.17
C ASN A 24 -11.34 -8.32 14.49
N ALA A 25 -10.65 -8.98 13.58
CA ALA A 25 -9.47 -8.48 12.89
C ALA A 25 -9.30 -9.22 11.56
N ILE A 26 -8.67 -8.56 10.58
CA ILE A 26 -8.28 -9.14 9.30
C ILE A 26 -6.79 -9.43 9.38
N ILE A 27 -6.41 -10.67 9.06
CA ILE A 27 -5.00 -11.05 8.88
C ILE A 27 -4.58 -10.57 7.50
N VAL A 28 -3.59 -9.71 7.50
CA VAL A 28 -3.02 -9.10 6.29
C VAL A 28 -1.50 -9.33 6.25
N GLU A 29 -0.90 -9.25 5.08
CA GLU A 29 0.54 -9.38 4.89
C GLU A 29 1.11 -8.13 4.22
N HIS A 30 2.09 -7.50 4.85
CA HIS A 30 2.65 -6.24 4.37
C HIS A 30 3.47 -6.48 3.09
N VAL A 31 3.03 -5.91 1.97
CA VAL A 31 3.60 -6.14 0.63
C VAL A 31 5.11 -5.89 0.59
N GLU A 32 5.57 -4.83 1.24
CA GLU A 32 6.99 -4.48 1.22
C GLU A 32 7.88 -5.49 1.96
N THR A 33 7.41 -6.06 3.07
CA THR A 33 8.25 -6.78 4.05
C THR A 33 7.88 -8.27 4.22
N GLY A 34 6.78 -8.74 3.62
CA GLY A 34 6.26 -10.10 3.80
C GLY A 34 5.75 -10.39 5.23
N LYS A 35 5.73 -9.39 6.13
CA LYS A 35 5.34 -9.59 7.52
C LYS A 35 3.82 -9.63 7.66
N ARG A 36 3.31 -10.66 8.33
CA ARG A 36 1.89 -10.80 8.66
C ARG A 36 1.53 -9.96 9.87
N SER A 37 0.48 -9.16 9.71
CA SER A 37 -0.06 -8.22 10.68
C SER A 37 -1.56 -8.46 10.86
N SER A 38 -2.10 -8.07 12.02
CA SER A 38 -3.54 -8.14 12.30
C SER A 38 -4.13 -6.73 12.25
N ALA A 39 -4.81 -6.40 11.15
CA ALA A 39 -5.56 -5.15 11.03
C ALA A 39 -6.88 -5.28 11.81
N PHE A 40 -7.10 -4.47 12.83
CA PHE A 40 -8.37 -4.47 13.57
C PHE A 40 -9.53 -4.07 12.65
N SER A 41 -10.71 -4.67 12.82
CA SER A 41 -11.92 -4.30 12.05
C SER A 41 -12.39 -2.85 12.25
N SER A 42 -11.85 -2.15 13.25
CA SER A 42 -12.07 -0.72 13.50
C SER A 42 -11.14 0.20 12.68
N ALA A 43 -10.06 -0.35 12.11
CA ALA A 43 -9.21 0.38 11.19
C ALA A 43 -9.95 0.61 9.86
N LYS A 44 -9.73 1.77 9.24
CA LYS A 44 -10.25 2.08 7.91
C LYS A 44 -9.43 1.33 6.85
N VAL A 45 -9.81 0.07 6.63
CA VAL A 45 -9.30 -0.79 5.56
C VAL A 45 -10.12 -0.55 4.31
N SER A 46 -9.46 -0.30 3.17
CA SER A 46 -10.10 -0.11 1.86
C SER A 46 -9.37 -0.95 0.82
N SER A 47 -10.09 -1.74 0.03
CA SER A 47 -9.49 -2.49 -1.08
C SER A 47 -9.07 -1.54 -2.19
N LEU A 48 -7.93 -1.78 -2.84
CA LEU A 48 -7.44 -0.91 -3.92
C LEU A 48 -8.35 -0.93 -5.16
N GLU A 49 -9.11 -2.01 -5.35
CA GLU A 49 -10.15 -2.12 -6.39
C GLU A 49 -11.41 -1.28 -6.11
N ASP A 50 -11.69 -0.95 -4.83
CA ASP A 50 -12.82 -0.11 -4.40
C ASP A 50 -12.46 1.39 -4.48
N ILE A 51 -11.18 1.71 -4.32
CA ILE A 51 -10.68 3.09 -4.40
C ILE A 51 -10.79 3.61 -5.83
N SER A 52 -11.53 4.71 -5.98
CA SER A 52 -11.74 5.42 -7.25
C SER A 52 -11.37 6.89 -7.12
N VAL A 53 -10.88 7.48 -8.21
CA VAL A 53 -10.53 8.90 -8.30
C VAL A 53 -11.70 9.66 -8.90
N PHE A 54 -12.23 10.64 -8.16
CA PHE A 54 -13.28 11.53 -8.65
C PHE A 54 -12.80 12.31 -9.90
N THR A 55 -13.50 12.16 -11.01
CA THR A 55 -13.34 12.99 -12.22
C THR A 55 -14.53 13.94 -12.38
N GLU A 56 -14.51 14.78 -13.42
CA GLU A 56 -15.68 15.62 -13.75
C GLU A 56 -16.89 14.83 -14.28
N ASN A 57 -16.70 13.59 -14.79
CA ASN A 57 -17.76 12.82 -15.44
C ASN A 57 -18.10 11.52 -14.70
N GLU A 58 -17.12 10.62 -14.52
CA GLU A 58 -17.31 9.28 -13.96
C GLU A 58 -16.11 8.92 -13.06
N ASP A 59 -16.36 8.27 -11.92
CA ASP A 59 -15.31 7.90 -10.98
C ASP A 59 -14.33 6.89 -11.62
N LEU A 60 -13.06 7.26 -11.71
CA LEU A 60 -12.07 6.49 -12.46
C LEU A 60 -11.33 5.54 -11.50
N PRO A 61 -11.51 4.21 -11.62
CA PRO A 61 -10.99 3.25 -10.66
C PRO A 61 -9.46 3.25 -10.66
N LEU A 62 -8.85 3.07 -9.48
CA LEU A 62 -7.41 3.20 -9.27
C LEU A 62 -6.57 2.30 -10.21
N GLY A 63 -7.08 1.11 -10.57
CA GLY A 63 -6.45 0.23 -11.56
C GLY A 63 -6.20 0.92 -12.92
N LYS A 64 -7.19 1.67 -13.44
CA LYS A 64 -7.05 2.43 -14.69
C LYS A 64 -6.10 3.62 -14.54
N VAL A 65 -6.00 4.22 -13.34
CA VAL A 65 -5.01 5.28 -13.07
C VAL A 65 -3.60 4.69 -13.19
N PHE A 66 -3.35 3.54 -12.56
CA PHE A 66 -2.06 2.87 -12.62
C PHE A 66 -1.69 2.39 -14.02
N ASP A 67 -2.65 1.89 -14.81
CA ASP A 67 -2.41 1.58 -16.24
C ASP A 67 -1.90 2.82 -16.99
N ARG A 68 -2.55 3.98 -16.85
CA ARG A 68 -2.10 5.23 -17.49
C ARG A 68 -0.73 5.71 -17.01
N ILE A 69 -0.42 5.57 -15.71
CA ILE A 69 0.93 5.87 -15.18
C ILE A 69 1.97 4.94 -15.81
N PHE A 70 1.68 3.64 -15.87
CA PHE A 70 2.57 2.64 -16.44
C PHE A 70 2.83 2.86 -17.94
N GLU A 71 1.80 3.24 -18.70
CA GLU A 71 1.97 3.63 -20.11
C GLU A 71 2.83 4.89 -20.25
N MET A 72 2.62 5.89 -19.40
CA MET A 72 3.36 7.16 -19.42
C MET A 72 4.84 6.99 -19.04
N GLU A 73 5.15 6.21 -18.01
CA GLU A 73 6.53 5.89 -17.60
C GLU A 73 7.13 4.70 -18.39
N SER A 74 6.39 4.11 -19.33
CA SER A 74 6.79 2.90 -20.08
C SER A 74 7.22 1.73 -19.19
N GLY A 75 6.52 1.52 -18.07
CA GLY A 75 6.86 0.52 -17.05
C GLY A 75 7.93 0.96 -16.04
N GLY A 76 8.29 2.24 -16.03
CA GLY A 76 9.13 2.84 -15.00
C GLY A 76 8.38 3.18 -13.70
N PRO A 77 9.13 3.49 -12.62
CA PRO A 77 8.58 4.09 -11.41
C PRO A 77 8.10 5.52 -11.69
N ALA A 78 7.03 5.95 -11.03
CA ALA A 78 6.53 7.31 -11.10
C ALA A 78 7.36 8.27 -10.24
N ILE A 79 7.10 9.57 -10.42
CA ILE A 79 7.69 10.67 -9.65
C ILE A 79 7.68 10.42 -8.12
N ASP A 80 8.70 10.89 -7.39
CA ASP A 80 8.73 10.82 -5.94
C ASP A 80 7.49 11.44 -5.28
N ALA A 81 6.74 10.67 -4.47
CA ALA A 81 5.62 11.15 -3.67
C ALA A 81 6.02 12.22 -2.61
N ARG A 82 7.33 12.41 -2.39
CA ARG A 82 7.91 13.48 -1.56
C ARG A 82 8.14 14.79 -2.32
N SER A 83 7.91 14.83 -3.63
CA SER A 83 8.06 16.02 -4.47
C SER A 83 7.13 17.17 -4.07
N ASP A 84 7.41 18.35 -4.62
CA ASP A 84 6.60 19.55 -4.45
C ASP A 84 5.12 19.34 -4.81
N ALA A 85 4.27 20.08 -4.10
CA ALA A 85 2.82 20.10 -4.28
C ALA A 85 2.38 20.29 -5.73
N GLU A 86 3.04 21.22 -6.42
CA GLU A 86 2.72 21.63 -7.78
C GLU A 86 3.14 20.56 -8.78
N LYS A 87 4.36 20.03 -8.65
CA LYS A 87 4.87 18.93 -9.48
C LYS A 87 3.97 17.69 -9.42
N LEU A 88 3.51 17.31 -8.23
CA LEU A 88 2.60 16.17 -8.06
C LEU A 88 1.23 16.43 -8.73
N ARG A 89 0.72 17.66 -8.67
CA ARG A 89 -0.53 18.05 -9.35
C ARG A 89 -0.38 18.13 -10.87
N GLU A 90 0.73 18.67 -11.37
CA GLU A 90 1.06 18.67 -12.80
C GLU A 90 1.23 17.26 -13.35
N TYR A 91 1.91 16.39 -12.61
CA TYR A 91 2.07 14.99 -12.98
C TYR A 91 0.72 14.28 -13.02
N PHE A 92 -0.08 14.39 -11.95
CA PHE A 92 -1.40 13.77 -11.89
C PHE A 92 -2.34 14.31 -12.99
N GLY A 93 -2.27 15.60 -13.30
CA GLY A 93 -3.03 16.22 -14.39
C GLY A 93 -2.56 15.84 -15.80
N LYS A 94 -1.36 15.27 -15.97
CA LYS A 94 -0.93 14.65 -17.25
C LYS A 94 -1.51 13.25 -17.41
N VAL A 95 -1.58 12.47 -16.32
CA VAL A 95 -2.12 11.10 -16.28
C VAL A 95 -3.65 11.10 -16.37
N VAL A 96 -4.31 11.93 -15.55
CA VAL A 96 -5.77 12.05 -15.46
C VAL A 96 -6.15 13.53 -15.57
N PRO A 97 -6.16 14.13 -16.78
CA PRO A 97 -6.48 15.55 -16.96
C PRO A 97 -7.90 15.92 -16.52
N GLU A 98 -8.80 14.96 -16.55
CA GLU A 98 -10.22 15.02 -16.18
C GLU A 98 -10.51 14.95 -14.66
N TYR A 99 -9.48 14.88 -13.81
CA TYR A 99 -9.64 14.72 -12.35
C TYR A 99 -10.25 15.96 -11.65
N SER A 100 -11.10 15.71 -10.64
CA SER A 100 -11.73 16.77 -9.86
C SER A 100 -10.78 17.33 -8.79
N LYS A 101 -10.24 18.54 -9.05
CA LYS A 101 -9.29 19.23 -8.15
C LYS A 101 -9.88 19.60 -6.77
N ASP A 102 -11.20 19.73 -6.68
CA ASP A 102 -11.93 20.04 -5.46
C ASP A 102 -12.15 18.82 -4.55
N ARG A 103 -12.23 17.62 -5.14
CA ARG A 103 -12.42 16.35 -4.40
C ARG A 103 -11.13 15.58 -4.15
N VAL A 104 -10.16 15.69 -5.07
CA VAL A 104 -8.88 14.96 -4.99
C VAL A 104 -7.86 15.81 -4.25
N TYR A 105 -7.66 15.53 -2.95
CA TYR A 105 -6.66 16.24 -2.16
C TYR A 105 -5.24 15.79 -2.50
N MET A 106 -4.28 16.67 -2.22
CA MET A 106 -2.85 16.38 -2.39
C MET A 106 -2.39 15.11 -1.64
N SER A 107 -3.00 14.85 -0.47
CA SER A 107 -2.70 13.65 0.32
C SER A 107 -3.06 12.36 -0.42
N ASP A 108 -4.11 12.39 -1.24
CA ASP A 108 -4.56 11.22 -2.00
C ASP A 108 -3.71 11.04 -3.26
N ILE A 109 -3.35 12.13 -3.95
CA ILE A 109 -2.34 12.09 -5.03
C ILE A 109 -1.01 11.49 -4.51
N LYS A 110 -0.55 11.90 -3.33
CA LYS A 110 0.66 11.36 -2.69
C LYS A 110 0.53 9.87 -2.36
N LYS A 111 -0.61 9.41 -1.85
CA LYS A 111 -0.86 7.97 -1.60
C LYS A 111 -0.86 7.17 -2.90
N ILE A 112 -1.57 7.63 -3.93
CA ILE A 112 -1.66 6.97 -5.24
C ILE A 112 -0.27 6.75 -5.84
N ILE A 113 0.57 7.78 -5.85
CA ILE A 113 1.93 7.71 -6.39
C ILE A 113 2.84 6.80 -5.52
N LEU A 114 2.72 6.88 -4.19
CA LEU A 114 3.44 5.97 -3.28
C LEU A 114 3.05 4.49 -3.51
N TRP A 115 1.76 4.22 -3.67
CA TRP A 115 1.22 2.89 -3.95
C TRP A 115 1.68 2.36 -5.30
N TYR A 116 1.63 3.17 -6.36
CA TYR A 116 2.15 2.80 -7.67
C TYR A 116 3.64 2.42 -7.60
N ASN A 117 4.47 3.25 -6.96
CA ASN A 117 5.90 2.97 -6.82
C ASN A 117 6.18 1.70 -6.00
N LEU A 118 5.40 1.45 -4.93
CA LEU A 118 5.54 0.25 -4.10
C LEU A 118 5.15 -1.03 -4.89
N LEU A 119 4.08 -0.99 -5.68
CA LEU A 119 3.67 -2.09 -6.55
C LEU A 119 4.69 -2.33 -7.68
N GLN A 120 5.19 -1.26 -8.32
CA GLN A 120 6.20 -1.33 -9.38
C GLN A 120 7.52 -1.89 -8.88
N GLN A 121 7.99 -1.49 -7.69
CA GLN A 121 9.22 -1.98 -7.06
C GLN A 121 9.15 -3.47 -6.67
N LYS A 122 7.95 -4.03 -6.58
CA LYS A 122 7.69 -5.44 -6.26
C LYS A 122 7.27 -6.27 -7.48
N ASP A 123 7.25 -5.67 -8.68
CA ASP A 123 6.72 -6.27 -9.92
C ASP A 123 5.30 -6.86 -9.79
N MET A 124 4.52 -6.41 -8.78
CA MET A 124 3.14 -6.85 -8.56
C MET A 124 2.11 -6.07 -9.41
N LEU A 125 2.58 -5.29 -10.38
CA LEU A 125 1.72 -4.60 -11.36
C LEU A 125 1.28 -5.59 -12.45
N VAL A 126 0.51 -6.60 -12.02
CA VAL A 126 0.03 -7.69 -12.87
C VAL A 126 -0.94 -7.15 -13.92
N ARG A 127 -0.52 -7.24 -15.18
CA ARG A 127 -1.40 -7.15 -16.34
C ARG A 127 -2.17 -8.47 -16.48
N GLU A 128 -3.40 -8.39 -16.97
CA GLU A 128 -4.46 -9.43 -16.87
C GLU A 128 -4.15 -10.79 -17.54
N GLU A 129 -2.98 -10.94 -18.18
CA GLU A 129 -2.52 -12.16 -18.87
C GLU A 129 -1.30 -12.84 -18.20
N ALA A 130 -0.69 -12.25 -17.16
CA ALA A 130 0.58 -12.71 -16.57
C ALA A 130 0.42 -13.29 -15.15
N GLU A 131 -0.33 -14.39 -15.02
CA GLU A 131 -0.34 -15.20 -13.80
C GLU A 131 0.94 -16.05 -13.76
N THR A 132 2.03 -15.52 -13.18
CA THR A 132 3.27 -16.30 -12.96
C THR A 132 3.91 -15.95 -11.62
N GLU A 133 3.65 -16.84 -10.66
CA GLU A 133 4.55 -17.29 -9.59
C GLU A 133 5.40 -16.23 -8.86
N GLN A 134 4.94 -15.81 -7.67
CA GLN A 134 5.85 -15.49 -6.57
C GLN A 134 5.23 -15.81 -5.20
N ASP A 135 5.33 -17.08 -4.82
CA ASP A 135 5.17 -17.59 -3.45
C ASP A 135 6.42 -18.43 -3.12
N LYS A 136 6.99 -18.22 -1.92
CA LYS A 136 8.35 -18.58 -1.39
C LYS A 136 9.31 -17.37 -1.34
N GLU A 137 10.08 -17.12 -0.28
CA GLU A 137 10.31 -17.77 1.03
C GLU A 137 10.82 -16.68 2.02
N GLU A 138 10.75 -16.74 3.36
CA GLU A 138 10.29 -17.72 4.35
C GLU A 138 9.83 -16.98 5.65
N LYS A 139 9.54 -17.73 6.73
CA LYS A 139 9.50 -17.35 8.16
C LYS A 139 10.54 -18.25 8.89
N PRO A 140 10.88 -18.05 10.18
CA PRO A 140 10.60 -16.94 11.11
C PRO A 140 11.89 -16.38 11.77
N ASP A 141 11.75 -15.46 12.73
CA ASP A 141 12.60 -15.50 13.92
C ASP A 141 11.73 -15.21 15.16
N GLU A 142 11.73 -16.16 16.10
CA GLU A 142 11.06 -16.06 17.40
C GLU A 142 12.09 -16.44 18.48
N ALA A 143 12.74 -15.43 19.06
CA ALA A 143 13.46 -15.54 20.32
C ALA A 143 13.53 -14.16 20.98
N GLY A 144 13.16 -13.97 22.24
CA GLY A 144 12.48 -14.88 23.16
C GLY A 144 12.29 -14.14 24.48
N LYS A 145 11.13 -14.30 25.12
CA LYS A 145 10.92 -13.82 26.49
C LYS A 145 11.09 -15.01 27.43
N PRO A 146 11.93 -14.86 28.46
CA PRO A 146 11.46 -15.24 29.79
C PRO A 146 11.57 -14.06 30.77
N ALA A 147 10.77 -14.14 31.82
CA ALA A 147 10.86 -13.29 33.00
C ALA A 147 11.27 -14.16 34.19
N ASP A 148 12.22 -13.67 34.99
CA ASP A 148 12.58 -14.08 36.37
C ASP A 148 13.76 -13.17 36.79
N ALA A 149 14.02 -12.78 38.04
CA ALA A 149 13.21 -12.70 39.26
C ALA A 149 13.85 -11.67 40.22
N GLU A 150 13.26 -11.57 41.41
CA GLU A 150 13.47 -10.68 42.56
C GLU A 150 14.92 -10.38 43.07
N LYS A 151 15.02 -9.25 43.78
CA LYS A 151 16.00 -8.70 44.79
C LYS A 151 16.85 -9.71 45.64
N PRO A 152 17.83 -9.30 46.51
CA PRO A 152 18.46 -7.98 46.79
C PRO A 152 20.01 -7.96 47.08
N GLU A 153 20.58 -6.75 47.30
CA GLU A 153 21.58 -6.28 48.31
C GLU A 153 22.82 -7.11 48.78
N ALA A 154 24.02 -6.52 48.62
CA ALA A 154 25.22 -6.56 49.52
C ALA A 154 26.32 -5.64 48.90
N ASP A 155 26.66 -4.49 49.47
CA ASP A 155 27.66 -4.25 50.53
C ASP A 155 29.12 -4.64 50.16
N GLN A 156 30.03 -3.66 50.23
CA GLN A 156 31.43 -3.82 49.78
C GLN A 156 32.39 -3.10 50.75
N ALA A 157 33.04 -3.92 51.59
CA ALA A 157 34.30 -3.77 52.33
C ALA A 157 34.82 -2.36 52.70
#